data_AF-A0A6B1ERN3-F1
#
_entry.id   AF-A0A6B1ERN3-F1
#
_cell.length_a   1.000
_cell.length_b   1.000
_cell.length_c   1.000
_cell.angle_alpha   90.00
_cell.angle_beta   90.00
_cell.angle_gamma   90.00
#
_symmetry.space_group_name_H-M   'P 1'
#
loop_
_entity.id
_entity.type
_entity.pdbx_description
1 polymer ?
#
loop_
_entity_poly.entity_id
_entity_poly.type
_entity_poly.pdbx_seq_one_letter_code
_entity_poly.pdbx_strand_id
1 'polypeptide(L)'
;MAITAKMVSELRSRTGAGIMECKKALTETNGDIDVAIQKLREQGLKASELKGSRAAEEGLIVSYIHPGSRVGTLVELNCETDFVARTEQFQELAKEIAMQVAAAKPKYVKPEDVPAEDLEAEKSILHAQAEQEGKPAHIAERIVEGRLSKFYSETCLLQQPYIRDT
;
A
#
# COMPACT_ATOMS: atom_id res chain seq x y z
N MET A 1 -33.41 9.61 -0.35
CA MET A 1 -33.83 8.27 0.14
C MET A 1 -33.54 8.20 1.64
N ALA A 2 -34.38 7.58 2.47
CA ALA A 2 -34.13 7.51 3.91
C ALA A 2 -33.06 6.44 4.21
N ILE A 3 -31.96 6.83 4.86
CA ILE A 3 -30.90 5.89 5.26
C ILE A 3 -31.36 5.10 6.48
N THR A 4 -31.49 3.78 6.35
CA THR A 4 -31.95 2.90 7.43
C THR A 4 -30.80 2.42 8.30
N ALA A 5 -31.09 2.05 9.56
CA ALA A 5 -30.10 1.46 10.46
C ALA A 5 -29.50 0.15 9.91
N LYS A 6 -30.30 -0.63 9.17
CA LYS A 6 -29.84 -1.86 8.52
C LYS A 6 -28.75 -1.58 7.47
N MET A 7 -28.95 -0.56 6.63
CA MET A 7 -27.95 -0.16 5.62
C MET A 7 -26.63 0.28 6.25
N VAL A 8 -26.70 1.06 7.34
CA VAL A 8 -25.51 1.49 8.08
C VAL A 8 -24.78 0.28 8.68
N SER A 9 -25.53 -0.66 9.27
CA SER A 9 -24.97 -1.89 9.84
C SER A 9 -24.31 -2.78 8.77
N GLU A 10 -24.92 -2.89 7.59
CA GLU A 10 -24.39 -3.64 6.46
C GLU A 10 -23.08 -3.03 5.96
N LEU A 11 -23.07 -1.73 5.68
CA LEU A 11 -21.88 -1.02 5.22
C LEU A 11 -20.74 -1.12 6.25
N ARG A 12 -21.05 -0.95 7.53
CA ARG A 12 -20.07 -1.11 8.61
C ARG A 12 -19.49 -2.52 8.67
N SER A 13 -20.32 -3.54 8.49
CA SER A 13 -19.85 -4.94 8.51
C SER A 13 -18.92 -5.26 7.34
N ARG A 14 -19.15 -4.64 6.18
CA ARG A 14 -18.30 -4.81 4.99
C ARG A 14 -17.00 -4.00 5.03
N THR A 15 -16.95 -2.89 5.76
CA THR A 15 -15.84 -1.92 5.68
C THR A 15 -15.06 -1.73 6.98
N GLY A 16 -15.66 -2.10 8.13
CA GLY A 16 -15.10 -1.81 9.46
C GLY A 16 -15.15 -0.33 9.88
N ALA A 17 -15.68 0.57 9.04
CA ALA A 17 -15.70 2.01 9.31
C ALA A 17 -16.62 2.40 10.48
N GLY A 18 -16.42 3.62 11.01
CA GLY A 18 -17.22 4.14 12.10
C GLY A 18 -18.70 4.31 11.71
N ILE A 19 -19.63 4.10 12.65
CA ILE A 19 -21.08 4.18 12.40
C ILE A 19 -21.48 5.50 11.72
N MET A 20 -20.90 6.61 12.18
CA MET A 20 -21.19 7.93 11.63
C MET A 20 -20.59 8.14 10.24
N GLU A 21 -19.41 7.59 9.96
CA GLU A 21 -18.79 7.63 8.63
C GLU A 21 -19.63 6.85 7.64
N CYS A 22 -20.08 5.63 8.00
CA CYS A 22 -20.98 4.84 7.18
C CYS A 22 -22.30 5.58 6.89
N LYS A 23 -22.93 6.19 7.91
CA LYS A 23 -24.17 6.94 7.72
C LYS A 23 -23.98 8.16 6.81
N LYS A 24 -22.87 8.88 6.97
CA LYS A 24 -22.53 10.05 6.14
C LYS A 24 -22.27 9.63 4.70
N ALA A 25 -21.45 8.60 4.48
CA ALA A 25 -21.17 8.06 3.16
C ALA A 25 -22.47 7.63 2.45
N LEU A 26 -23.33 6.86 3.13
CA LEU A 26 -24.63 6.47 2.59
C LEU A 26 -25.53 7.65 2.24
N THR A 27 -25.49 8.72 3.02
CA THR A 27 -26.28 9.93 2.75
C THR A 27 -25.78 10.64 1.50
N GLU A 28 -24.46 10.76 1.34
CA GLU A 28 -23.81 11.39 0.18
C GLU A 28 -23.98 10.56 -1.11
N THR A 29 -24.12 9.23 -0.99
CA THR A 29 -24.29 8.32 -2.12
C THR A 29 -25.74 7.89 -2.35
N ASN A 30 -26.69 8.60 -1.74
CA ASN A 30 -28.14 8.32 -1.87
C ASN A 30 -28.55 6.89 -1.48
N GLY A 31 -27.79 6.23 -0.61
CA GLY A 31 -28.04 4.88 -0.12
C GLY A 31 -27.40 3.77 -0.95
N ASP A 32 -26.64 4.10 -1.99
CA ASP A 32 -25.88 3.12 -2.76
C ASP A 32 -24.68 2.62 -1.94
N ILE A 33 -24.69 1.32 -1.64
CA ILE A 33 -23.68 0.66 -0.79
C ILE A 33 -22.33 0.59 -1.49
N ASP A 34 -22.29 0.22 -2.77
CA ASP A 34 -21.02 0.00 -3.46
C ASP A 34 -20.34 1.35 -3.75
N VAL A 35 -21.12 2.38 -4.10
CA VAL A 35 -20.59 3.75 -4.20
C VAL A 35 -20.15 4.27 -2.82
N ALA A 36 -20.88 3.94 -1.74
CA ALA A 36 -20.47 4.31 -0.38
C ALA A 36 -19.15 3.64 0.05
N ILE A 37 -18.90 2.39 -0.37
CA ILE A 37 -17.63 1.70 -0.12
C ILE A 37 -16.48 2.44 -0.80
N GLN A 38 -16.64 2.81 -2.09
CA GLN A 38 -15.61 3.59 -2.80
C GLN A 38 -15.38 4.94 -2.11
N LYS A 39 -16.45 5.61 -1.68
CA LYS A 39 -16.37 6.87 -0.95
C LYS A 39 -15.59 6.74 0.37
N LEU A 40 -15.86 5.69 1.14
CA LEU A 40 -15.14 5.41 2.38
C LEU A 40 -13.68 5.08 2.13
N ARG A 41 -13.36 4.37 1.03
CA ARG A 41 -11.98 4.10 0.62
C ARG A 41 -11.22 5.39 0.31
N GLU A 42 -11.80 6.30 -0.47
CA GLU A 42 -11.22 7.62 -0.74
C GLU A 42 -10.99 8.45 0.53
N GLN A 43 -11.96 8.43 1.45
CA GLN A 43 -11.85 9.13 2.74
C GLN A 43 -10.76 8.52 3.63
N GLY A 44 -10.64 7.18 3.62
CA GLY A 44 -9.61 6.45 4.34
C GLY A 44 -8.20 6.81 3.89
N LEU A 45 -7.98 6.98 2.58
CA LEU A 45 -6.69 7.43 2.02
C LEU A 45 -6.29 8.80 2.56
N LYS A 46 -7.21 9.77 2.52
CA LYS A 46 -6.96 11.12 3.08
C LYS A 46 -6.69 11.10 4.58
N ALA A 47 -7.40 10.23 5.31
CA ALA A 47 -7.21 10.09 6.74
C ALA A 47 -5.86 9.45 7.08
N SER A 48 -5.32 8.54 6.24
CA SER A 48 -4.01 7.93 6.48
C SER A 48 -2.88 8.94 6.26
N GLU A 49 -2.97 9.80 5.24
CA GLU A 49 -2.01 10.88 4.98
C GLU A 49 -1.85 11.80 6.21
N LEU A 50 -2.96 12.21 6.83
CA LEU A 50 -2.96 13.04 8.04
C LEU A 50 -2.38 12.35 9.26
N LYS A 51 -2.36 11.01 9.28
CA LYS A 51 -1.84 10.20 10.39
C LYS A 51 -0.41 9.74 10.17
N GLY A 52 0.12 9.80 8.94
CA GLY A 52 1.44 9.28 8.59
C GLY A 52 2.62 9.93 9.31
N SER A 53 2.43 11.11 9.90
CA SER A 53 3.45 11.80 10.69
C SER A 53 3.42 11.48 12.19
N ARG A 54 2.44 10.70 12.65
CA ARG A 54 2.34 10.32 14.07
C ARG A 54 3.39 9.27 14.40
N ALA A 55 3.93 9.35 15.61
CA ALA A 55 4.83 8.32 16.12
C ALA A 55 4.07 7.00 16.32
N ALA A 56 4.66 5.91 15.83
CA ALA A 56 4.17 4.55 16.01
C ALA A 56 5.34 3.71 16.54
N GLU A 57 5.45 3.63 17.87
CA GLU A 57 6.56 2.95 18.55
C GLU A 57 6.18 1.55 19.06
N GLU A 58 4.88 1.23 19.10
CA GLU A 58 4.38 -0.10 19.40
C GLU A 58 4.24 -0.92 18.11
N GLY A 59 4.01 -2.22 18.21
CA GLY A 59 3.84 -3.06 17.03
C GLY A 59 4.17 -4.52 17.27
N LEU A 60 4.59 -5.19 16.21
CA LEU A 60 5.08 -6.56 16.29
C LEU A 60 6.10 -6.87 15.20
N ILE A 61 6.96 -7.84 15.49
CA ILE A 61 7.82 -8.49 14.50
C ILE A 61 7.18 -9.84 14.16
N VAL A 62 6.97 -10.08 12.88
CA VAL A 62 6.44 -11.35 12.38
C VAL A 62 7.45 -12.05 11.48
N SER A 63 7.51 -13.37 11.61
CA SER A 63 8.26 -14.23 10.71
C SER A 63 7.33 -14.99 9.78
N TYR A 64 7.71 -15.13 8.51
CA TYR A 64 7.06 -16.04 7.57
C TYR A 64 8.10 -16.97 6.97
N ILE A 65 7.83 -18.28 7.02
CA ILE A 65 8.65 -19.32 6.38
C ILE A 65 7.84 -19.92 5.23
N HIS A 66 8.33 -19.76 4.01
CA HIS A 66 7.66 -20.30 2.84
C HIS A 66 7.71 -21.84 2.85
N PRO A 67 6.65 -22.55 2.39
CA PRO A 67 6.67 -24.00 2.26
C PRO A 67 7.94 -24.51 1.56
N GLY A 68 8.54 -25.57 2.12
CA GLY A 68 9.84 -26.09 1.70
C GLY A 68 11.03 -25.47 2.43
N SER A 69 10.83 -24.49 3.33
CA SER A 69 11.84 -23.97 4.27
C SER A 69 13.11 -23.40 3.61
N ARG A 70 12.99 -22.88 2.39
CA ARG A 70 14.10 -22.27 1.64
C ARG A 70 14.13 -20.75 1.69
N VAL A 71 13.01 -20.13 2.06
CA VAL A 71 12.84 -18.67 2.14
C VAL A 71 12.16 -18.36 3.46
N GLY A 72 12.76 -17.42 4.20
CA GLY A 72 12.21 -16.86 5.42
C GLY A 72 12.26 -15.34 5.36
N THR A 73 11.25 -14.68 5.90
CA THR A 73 11.18 -13.23 6.03
C THR A 73 10.88 -12.83 7.46
N LEU A 74 11.41 -11.67 7.86
CA LEU A 74 11.07 -10.98 9.08
C LEU A 74 10.56 -9.59 8.71
N VAL A 75 9.44 -9.19 9.29
CA VAL A 75 8.82 -7.88 9.08
C VAL A 75 8.49 -7.28 10.44
N GLU A 76 8.94 -6.05 10.66
CA GLU A 76 8.43 -5.20 11.74
C GLU A 76 7.27 -4.36 11.20
N LEU A 77 6.13 -4.41 11.87
CA LEU A 77 4.98 -3.56 11.58
C LEU A 77 4.60 -2.80 12.84
N ASN A 78 4.74 -1.48 12.79
CA ASN A 78 4.45 -0.61 13.91
C ASN A 78 3.02 -0.03 13.88
N CYS A 79 2.51 0.32 15.06
CA CYS A 79 1.25 1.01 15.30
C CYS A 79 1.35 1.90 16.54
N GLU A 80 0.34 2.75 16.79
CA GLU A 80 0.38 3.70 17.92
C GLU A 80 0.27 3.01 19.30
N THR A 81 -0.38 1.85 19.42
CA THR A 81 -0.65 1.20 20.73
C THR A 81 -0.55 -0.32 20.65
N ASP A 82 -0.13 -0.96 21.75
CA ASP A 82 -0.04 -2.42 21.87
C ASP A 82 -1.41 -3.12 21.73
N PHE A 83 -2.50 -2.46 22.11
CA PHE A 83 -3.86 -2.96 21.92
C PHE A 83 -4.16 -3.25 20.44
N VAL A 84 -3.73 -2.38 19.53
CA VAL A 84 -3.89 -2.58 18.09
C VAL A 84 -3.01 -3.73 17.61
N ALA A 85 -1.76 -3.80 18.06
CA ALA A 85 -0.82 -4.86 17.71
C ALA A 85 -1.34 -6.27 18.06
N ARG A 86 -2.19 -6.38 19.09
CA ARG A 86 -2.78 -7.64 19.53
C ARG A 86 -4.07 -8.04 18.80
N THR A 87 -4.60 -7.19 17.93
CA THR A 87 -5.80 -7.52 17.14
C THR A 87 -5.49 -8.57 16.06
N GLU A 88 -6.45 -9.43 15.77
CA GLU A 88 -6.31 -10.45 14.71
C GLU A 88 -6.07 -9.79 13.35
N GLN A 89 -6.76 -8.68 13.05
CA GLN A 89 -6.63 -7.96 11.79
C GLN A 89 -5.20 -7.42 11.58
N PHE A 90 -4.58 -6.86 12.62
CA PHE A 90 -3.22 -6.33 12.52
C PHE A 90 -2.18 -7.45 12.36
N GLN A 91 -2.37 -8.57 13.08
CA GLN A 91 -1.49 -9.74 12.94
C GLN A 91 -1.62 -10.41 11.58
N GLU A 92 -2.83 -10.47 11.02
CA GLU A 92 -3.07 -10.98 9.67
C GLU A 92 -2.38 -10.09 8.63
N LEU A 93 -2.58 -8.77 8.71
CA LEU A 93 -1.90 -7.81 7.84
C LEU A 93 -0.38 -7.97 7.87
N ALA A 94 0.23 -8.07 9.06
CA ALA A 94 1.68 -8.26 9.17
C ALA A 94 2.14 -9.57 8.49
N LYS A 95 1.41 -10.67 8.67
CA LYS A 95 1.72 -11.96 8.00
C LYS A 95 1.59 -11.87 6.49
N GLU A 96 0.58 -11.16 6.00
CA GLU A 96 0.39 -10.91 4.57
C GLU A 96 1.55 -10.10 3.98
N ILE A 97 1.99 -9.05 4.67
CA ILE A 97 3.16 -8.27 4.27
C ILE A 97 4.42 -9.15 4.28
N ALA A 98 4.61 -10.00 5.28
CA ALA A 98 5.75 -10.92 5.32
C ALA A 98 5.75 -11.92 4.15
N MET A 99 4.56 -12.38 3.73
CA MET A 99 4.37 -13.21 2.54
C MET A 99 4.66 -12.43 1.24
N GLN A 100 4.19 -11.19 1.13
CA GLN A 100 4.51 -10.27 0.03
C GLN A 100 6.02 -10.12 -0.12
N VAL A 101 6.73 -9.82 0.97
CA VAL A 101 8.20 -9.66 0.96
C VAL A 101 8.88 -10.96 0.51
N ALA A 102 8.39 -12.12 0.94
CA ALA A 102 8.97 -13.41 0.56
C ALA A 102 8.83 -13.69 -0.95
N ALA A 103 7.71 -13.28 -1.54
CA ALA A 103 7.42 -13.48 -2.95
C ALA A 103 8.10 -12.42 -3.84
N ALA A 104 7.96 -11.15 -3.50
CA ALA A 104 8.33 -10.01 -4.35
C ALA A 104 9.75 -9.47 -4.09
N LYS A 105 10.39 -9.86 -2.99
CA LYS A 105 11.80 -9.55 -2.66
C LYS A 105 12.16 -8.06 -2.84
N PRO A 106 11.37 -7.12 -2.27
CA PRO A 106 11.72 -5.70 -2.33
C PRO A 106 13.09 -5.46 -1.68
N LYS A 107 13.81 -4.47 -2.21
CA LYS A 107 15.08 -3.99 -1.64
C LYS A 107 14.86 -2.86 -0.63
N TYR A 108 13.81 -2.07 -0.82
CA TYR A 108 13.48 -0.90 -0.01
C TYR A 108 12.00 -0.92 0.36
N VAL A 109 11.60 -0.20 1.41
CA VAL A 109 10.18 -0.12 1.80
C VAL A 109 9.45 0.85 0.88
N LYS A 110 10.00 2.05 0.68
CA LYS A 110 9.42 3.12 -0.14
C LYS A 110 10.47 3.83 -1.01
N PRO A 111 10.07 4.58 -2.05
CA PRO A 111 11.01 5.26 -2.95
C PRO A 111 11.99 6.20 -2.25
N GLU A 112 11.58 6.82 -1.13
CA GLU A 112 12.42 7.74 -0.36
C GLU A 112 13.57 7.02 0.37
N ASP A 113 13.48 5.69 0.55
CA ASP A 113 14.53 4.89 1.18
C ASP A 113 15.61 4.46 0.17
N VAL A 114 15.43 4.74 -1.13
CA VAL A 114 16.40 4.41 -2.18
C VAL A 114 17.60 5.35 -2.06
N PRO A 115 18.84 4.83 -1.86
CA PRO A 115 20.03 5.65 -1.83
C PRO A 115 20.22 6.46 -3.11
N ALA A 116 20.68 7.70 -2.97
CA ALA A 116 20.94 8.57 -4.13
C ALA A 116 21.92 7.93 -5.13
N GLU A 117 22.91 7.18 -4.64
CA GLU A 117 23.86 6.45 -5.50
C GLU A 117 23.16 5.41 -6.38
N ASP A 118 22.30 4.57 -5.80
CA ASP A 118 21.54 3.55 -6.55
C ASP A 118 20.59 4.19 -7.55
N LEU A 119 19.95 5.30 -7.17
CA LEU A 119 19.02 6.03 -8.03
C LEU A 119 19.72 6.69 -9.22
N GLU A 120 20.86 7.36 -9.00
CA GLU A 120 21.62 8.00 -10.06
C GLU A 120 22.27 6.97 -10.99
N ALA A 121 22.75 5.85 -10.44
CA ALA A 121 23.24 4.73 -11.23
C ALA A 121 22.14 4.20 -12.16
N GLU A 122 20.95 3.93 -11.64
CA GLU A 122 19.81 3.46 -12.44
C GLU A 122 19.40 4.49 -13.50
N LYS A 123 19.26 5.77 -13.13
CA LYS A 123 18.93 6.84 -14.10
C LYS A 123 19.93 6.91 -15.24
N SER A 124 21.23 6.82 -14.95
CA SER A 124 22.28 6.87 -15.98
C SER A 124 22.14 5.73 -17.00
N ILE A 125 21.80 4.52 -16.53
CA ILE A 125 21.54 3.36 -17.37
C ILE A 125 20.30 3.61 -18.24
N LEU A 126 19.22 4.11 -17.65
CA LEU A 126 17.97 4.38 -18.37
C LEU A 126 18.13 5.47 -19.44
N HIS A 127 18.88 6.53 -19.14
CA HIS A 127 19.22 7.57 -20.11
C HIS A 127 20.04 7.02 -21.28
N ALA A 128 21.10 6.26 -21.00
CA ALA A 128 21.93 5.64 -22.03
C ALA A 128 21.11 4.70 -22.94
N GLN A 129 20.19 3.92 -22.37
CA GLN A 129 19.28 3.08 -23.14
C GLN A 129 18.32 3.91 -24.02
N ALA A 130 17.78 5.02 -23.50
CA ALA A 130 16.86 5.87 -24.25
C ALA A 130 17.56 6.61 -25.41
N GLU A 131 18.82 7.01 -25.23
CA GLU A 131 19.65 7.61 -26.28
C GLU A 131 19.96 6.61 -27.41
N GLN A 132 20.28 5.35 -27.07
CA GLN A 132 20.53 4.29 -28.04
C GLN A 132 19.29 3.99 -28.91
N GLU A 133 18.08 4.22 -28.39
CA GLU A 133 16.84 4.05 -29.14
C GLU A 133 16.56 5.18 -30.16
N GLY A 134 17.40 6.23 -30.19
CA GLY A 134 17.35 7.28 -31.23
C GLY A 134 16.07 8.12 -31.22
N LYS A 135 15.36 8.17 -30.10
CA LYS A 135 14.07 8.88 -29.97
C LYS A 135 14.29 10.37 -29.67
N PRO A 136 13.34 11.25 -30.06
CA PRO A 136 13.40 12.67 -29.70
C PRO A 136 13.50 12.89 -28.18
N ALA A 137 14.21 13.94 -27.74
CA ALA A 137 14.50 14.20 -26.32
C ALA A 137 13.25 14.13 -25.40
N HIS A 138 12.15 14.79 -25.80
CA HIS A 138 10.89 14.77 -25.02
C HIS A 138 10.24 13.37 -24.90
N ILE A 139 10.52 12.46 -25.83
CA ILE A 139 10.07 11.06 -25.77
C ILE A 139 11.04 10.24 -24.90
N ALA A 140 12.35 10.50 -25.02
CA ALA A 140 13.37 9.85 -24.22
C ALA A 140 13.15 10.11 -22.71
N GLU A 141 12.87 11.35 -22.31
CA GLU A 141 12.57 11.71 -20.92
C GLU A 141 11.35 10.96 -20.38
N ARG A 142 10.24 10.94 -21.13
CA ARG A 142 9.04 10.20 -20.75
C ARG A 142 9.26 8.69 -20.63
N ILE A 143 10.16 8.14 -21.45
CA ILE A 143 10.55 6.72 -21.36
C ILE A 143 11.34 6.46 -20.07
N VAL A 144 12.29 7.33 -19.74
CA VAL A 144 13.08 7.22 -18.50
C VAL A 144 12.16 7.31 -17.29
N GLU A 145 11.21 8.25 -17.24
CA GLU A 145 10.22 8.34 -16.17
C GLU A 145 9.39 7.06 -16.01
N GLY A 146 8.89 6.50 -17.11
CA GLY A 146 8.13 5.24 -17.08
C GLY A 146 8.97 4.05 -16.61
N ARG A 147 10.23 3.97 -17.03
CA ARG A 147 11.16 2.92 -16.57
C ARG A 147 11.54 3.10 -15.11
N LEU A 148 11.68 4.33 -14.64
CA LEU A 148 11.94 4.62 -13.24
C LEU A 148 10.73 4.24 -12.37
N SER A 149 9.51 4.51 -12.83
CA SER A 149 8.30 4.02 -12.17
C SER A 149 8.29 2.50 -12.09
N LYS A 150 8.72 1.80 -13.14
CA LYS A 150 8.86 0.34 -13.13
C LYS A 150 9.91 -0.12 -12.13
N PHE A 151 11.08 0.53 -12.09
CA PHE A 151 12.13 0.24 -11.10
C PHE A 151 11.57 0.32 -9.67
N TYR A 152 10.82 1.37 -9.33
CA TYR A 152 10.19 1.46 -8.01
C TYR A 152 9.17 0.35 -7.78
N SER A 153 8.34 0.00 -8.76
CA SER A 153 7.35 -1.08 -8.64
C SER A 153 7.98 -2.47 -8.44
N GLU A 154 9.25 -2.65 -8.81
CA GLU A 154 9.98 -3.91 -8.61
C GLU A 154 10.79 -3.90 -7.30
N THR A 155 11.32 -2.75 -6.89
CA THR A 155 12.29 -2.66 -5.79
C THR A 155 11.71 -2.14 -4.48
N CYS A 156 10.61 -1.40 -4.50
CA CYS A 156 10.01 -0.76 -3.31
C CYS A 156 8.71 -1.46 -2.91
N LEU A 157 8.64 -1.98 -1.68
CA LEU A 157 7.50 -2.75 -1.17
C LEU A 157 6.17 -2.02 -1.36
N LEU A 158 6.09 -0.72 -1.03
CA LEU A 158 4.84 0.05 -1.11
C LEU A 158 4.37 0.36 -2.54
N GLN A 159 5.22 0.11 -3.55
CA GLN A 159 4.90 0.31 -4.96
C GLN A 159 4.67 -1.01 -5.71
N GLN A 160 4.91 -2.15 -5.04
CA GLN A 160 4.70 -3.46 -5.62
C GLN A 160 3.21 -3.77 -5.71
N PRO A 161 2.76 -4.47 -6.77
CA PRO A 161 1.42 -5.03 -6.80
C PRO A 161 1.25 -6.04 -5.65
N TYR A 162 0.07 -6.02 -5.03
CA TYR A 162 -0.22 -6.92 -3.92
C TYR A 162 -0.46 -8.35 -4.44
N ILE A 163 0.26 -9.32 -3.89
CA ILE A 163 0.26 -10.72 -4.37
C ILE A 163 -1.10 -11.42 -4.26
N ARG A 164 -2.06 -10.90 -3.48
CA ARG A 164 -3.40 -11.49 -3.32
C ARG A 164 -4.48 -10.81 -4.16
N ASP A 165 -4.16 -9.70 -4.83
CA ASP A 165 -5.09 -8.96 -5.70
C ASP A 165 -5.02 -9.41 -7.18
N THR A 166 -4.36 -10.53 -7.46
CA THR A 166 -4.21 -11.14 -8.80
C THR A 166 -5.34 -12.09 -9.15
#